data_AF-A0A1W9HL53-F1
#
_entry.id   AF-A0A1W9HL53-F1
#
_cell.length_a   1.000
_cell.length_b   1.000
_cell.length_c   1.000
_cell.angle_alpha   90.00
_cell.angle_beta   90.00
_cell.angle_gamma   90.00
#
_symmetry.space_group_name_H-M   'P 1'
#
loop_
_entity.id
_entity.type
_entity.pdbx_description
1 polymer ?
#
loop_
_entity_poly.entity_id
_entity_poly.type
_entity_poly.pdbx_seq_one_letter_code
_entity_poly.pdbx_strand_id
1 'polypeptide(L)' 'MKRNKEPKNLLTDEDVKPENIKANITIRVSGELLNAYRAEAEKLGIGYQTLMQIKLKEGLENSFEKRLEKLEKAMKVKAG' A
#
# COMPACT_ATOMS: atom_id res chain seq x y z
N MET A 1 4.70 -31.25 -38.81
CA MET A 1 3.60 -30.30 -38.51
C MET A 1 4.09 -29.28 -37.49
N LYS A 2 4.09 -27.99 -37.85
CA LYS A 2 4.54 -26.89 -36.98
C LYS A 2 3.47 -26.62 -35.92
N ARG A 3 3.85 -26.65 -34.63
CA ARG A 3 2.98 -26.17 -33.55
C ARG A 3 2.98 -24.64 -33.59
N ASN A 4 1.91 -24.03 -34.07
CA ASN A 4 1.68 -22.60 -33.90
C ASN A 4 1.52 -22.33 -32.39
N LYS A 5 2.50 -21.64 -31.79
CA LYS A 5 2.33 -21.01 -30.48
C LYS A 5 1.60 -19.69 -30.74
N GLU A 6 0.34 -19.60 -30.36
CA GLU A 6 -0.38 -18.33 -30.34
C GLU A 6 0.37 -17.33 -29.43
N PRO A 7 0.46 -16.03 -29.81
CA PRO A 7 1.05 -15.02 -28.95
C PRO A 7 0.12 -14.78 -27.75
N LYS A 8 0.52 -15.23 -26.56
CA LYS A 8 -0.20 -15.06 -25.28
C LYS A 8 -0.23 -13.61 -24.73
N ASN A 9 0.06 -12.60 -25.56
CA ASN A 9 0.31 -11.23 -25.09
C ASN A 9 -0.58 -10.20 -25.82
N LEU A 10 -1.90 -10.38 -25.78
CA LEU A 10 -2.82 -9.30 -26.14
C LEU A 10 -3.31 -8.69 -24.83
N LEU A 11 -2.85 -7.46 -24.53
CA LEU A 11 -3.47 -6.64 -23.49
C LEU A 11 -4.98 -6.59 -23.77
N THR A 12 -5.78 -6.87 -22.76
CA THR A 12 -7.23 -6.77 -22.83
C THR A 12 -7.66 -5.33 -22.59
N ASP A 13 -8.85 -4.95 -23.03
CA ASP A 13 -9.41 -3.62 -22.77
C ASP A 13 -9.53 -3.33 -21.25
N GLU A 14 -9.58 -4.37 -20.42
CA GLU A 14 -9.56 -4.24 -18.97
C GLU A 14 -8.21 -3.74 -18.44
N ASP A 15 -7.11 -4.11 -19.07
CA ASP A 15 -5.75 -3.71 -18.66
C ASP A 15 -5.50 -2.21 -18.89
N VAL A 16 -6.30 -1.56 -19.75
CA VAL A 16 -6.17 -0.13 -20.10
C VAL A 16 -7.10 0.75 -19.26
N LYS A 17 -7.94 0.17 -18.40
CA LYS A 17 -8.81 0.94 -17.49
C LYS A 17 -7.94 1.79 -16.54
N PRO A 18 -8.30 3.05 -16.26
CA PRO A 18 -7.52 3.95 -15.39
C PRO A 18 -7.21 3.36 -14.01
N GLU A 19 -8.14 2.56 -13.47
CA GLU A 19 -8.02 1.87 -12.18
C GLU A 19 -6.93 0.79 -12.16
N ASN A 20 -6.60 0.24 -13.32
CA ASN A 20 -5.62 -0.83 -13.51
C ASN A 20 -4.25 -0.29 -13.95
N ILE A 21 -4.14 1.03 -14.19
CA ILE A 21 -2.87 1.66 -14.53
C ILE A 21 -2.02 1.76 -13.27
N LYS A 22 -0.88 1.06 -13.27
CA LYS A 22 0.11 1.17 -12.20
C LYS A 22 0.81 2.54 -12.28
N ALA A 23 0.38 3.48 -11.44
CA ALA A 23 1.02 4.77 -11.30
C ALA A 23 2.27 4.66 -10.40
N ASN A 24 3.39 5.23 -10.87
CA ASN A 24 4.61 5.33 -10.08
C ASN A 24 4.72 6.73 -9.48
N ILE A 25 4.81 6.80 -8.15
CA ILE A 25 4.99 8.05 -7.41
C ILE A 25 6.40 8.04 -6.82
N THR A 26 7.17 9.09 -7.08
CA THR A 26 8.48 9.29 -6.48
C THR A 26 8.38 10.35 -5.40
N ILE A 27 8.71 9.99 -4.16
CA ILE A 27 8.79 10.91 -3.02
C ILE A 27 10.22 11.02 -2.52
N ARG A 28 10.61 12.21 -2.08
CA ARG A 28 11.86 12.40 -1.34
C ARG A 28 11.56 12.25 0.14
N VAL A 29 12.33 11.38 0.80
CA VAL A 29 12.23 11.11 2.24
C VAL A 29 13.62 11.15 2.86
N SER A 30 13.70 11.33 4.18
CA SER A 30 14.98 11.23 4.88
C SER A 30 15.56 9.81 4.80
N GLY A 31 16.88 9.70 4.85
CA GLY A 31 17.56 8.40 4.83
C GLY A 31 17.20 7.53 6.04
N GLU A 32 17.02 8.14 7.21
CA GLU A 32 16.60 7.45 8.44
C GLU A 32 15.23 6.81 8.28
N LEU A 33 14.26 7.54 7.71
CA LEU A 33 12.92 7.02 7.49
C LEU A 33 12.94 5.85 6.49
N LEU A 34 13.70 5.97 5.41
CA LEU A 34 13.87 4.89 4.44
C LEU A 34 14.45 3.62 5.09
N ASN A 35 15.46 3.79 5.95
CA ASN A 35 16.07 2.66 6.66
C ASN A 35 15.10 2.01 7.66
N ALA A 36 14.33 2.81 8.39
CA ALA A 36 13.30 2.31 9.30
C ALA A 36 12.26 1.45 8.56
N TYR A 37 11.74 1.94 7.43
CA TYR A 37 10.79 1.19 6.61
C TYR A 37 11.37 -0.10 6.04
N ARG A 38 12.65 -0.09 5.61
CA ARG A 38 13.31 -1.31 5.13
C ARG A 38 13.45 -2.35 6.23
N ALA A 39 13.88 -1.94 7.43
CA ALA A 39 14.03 -2.84 8.57
C ALA A 39 12.68 -3.41 9.04
N GLU A 40 11.61 -2.61 9.05
CA GLU A 40 10.26 -3.09 9.38
C GLU A 40 9.74 -4.06 8.31
N ALA A 41 9.95 -3.76 7.03
CA ALA A 41 9.54 -4.62 5.93
C ALA A 41 10.25 -5.99 5.97
N GLU A 42 11.54 -6.00 6.31
CA GLU A 42 12.33 -7.22 6.48
C GLU A 42 11.77 -8.11 7.60
N LYS A 43 11.41 -7.53 8.75
CA LYS A 43 10.78 -8.26 9.87
C LYS A 43 9.45 -8.91 9.47
N LEU A 44 8.72 -8.28 8.55
CA LEU A 44 7.43 -8.76 8.05
C LEU A 44 7.56 -9.69 6.83
N GLY A 45 8.77 -9.87 6.29
CA GLY A 45 9.01 -10.69 5.09
C GLY A 45 8.41 -10.11 3.81
N ILE A 46 8.22 -8.78 3.73
CA ILE A 46 7.63 -8.10 2.57
C ILE A 46 8.57 -7.03 2.00
N GLY A 47 8.31 -6.55 0.78
CA GLY A 47 9.05 -5.44 0.20
C GLY A 47 8.70 -4.09 0.86
N TYR A 48 9.68 -3.19 1.01
CA TYR A 48 9.44 -1.87 1.63
C TYR A 48 8.39 -1.03 0.89
N GLN A 49 8.29 -1.17 -0.44
CA GLN A 49 7.25 -0.51 -1.25
C GLN A 49 5.85 -1.04 -0.90
N THR A 50 5.71 -2.36 -0.70
CA THR A 50 4.47 -2.98 -0.25
C THR A 50 4.08 -2.48 1.13
N LEU A 51 5.04 -2.40 2.05
CA LEU A 51 4.80 -1.84 3.39
C LEU A 51 4.33 -0.38 3.30
N MET A 52 4.98 0.46 2.48
CA MET A 52 4.54 1.84 2.29
C MET A 52 3.12 1.93 1.73
N GLN A 53 2.77 1.10 0.75
CA GLN A 53 1.40 1.08 0.19
C GLN A 53 0.36 0.71 1.25
N ILE A 54 0.65 -0.27 2.10
CA ILE A 54 -0.22 -0.65 3.22
C ILE A 54 -0.41 0.53 4.17
N LYS A 55 0.68 1.17 4.62
CA LYS A 55 0.61 2.30 5.55
C LYS A 55 -0.10 3.52 4.95
N LEU A 56 0.11 3.79 3.66
CA LEU A 56 -0.61 4.86 2.94
C LEU A 56 -2.10 4.57 2.87
N LYS A 57 -2.49 3.34 2.54
CA LYS A 57 -3.89 2.91 2.51
C LYS A 57 -4.52 3.02 3.91
N GLU A 58 -3.84 2.53 4.94
CA GLU A 58 -4.28 2.65 6.33
C GLU A 58 -4.48 4.11 6.75
N GLY A 59 -3.57 5.00 6.35
CA GLY A 59 -3.66 6.43 6.64
C GLY A 59 -4.84 7.13 5.96
N LEU A 60 -5.22 6.67 4.76
CA LEU A 60 -6.39 7.18 4.03
C LEU A 60 -7.70 6.64 4.60
N GLU A 61 -7.77 5.34 4.90
CA GLU A 61 -8.98 4.68 5.40
C GLU A 61 -9.28 5.05 6.87
N ASN A 62 -8.23 5.23 7.67
CA ASN A 62 -8.32 5.71 9.04
C ASN A 62 -7.80 7.15 9.12
N SER A 63 -8.61 8.11 8.68
CA SER A 63 -8.30 9.53 8.89
C SER A 63 -7.99 9.75 10.38
N PHE A 64 -7.02 10.62 10.65
CA PHE A 64 -6.55 10.91 12.01
C PHE A 64 -7.72 11.19 12.98
N GLU A 65 -8.76 11.87 12.50
CA GLU A 65 -9.97 12.19 13.25
C GLU A 65 -10.74 10.94 13.70
N LYS A 66 -10.92 9.95 12.82
CA LYS A 66 -11.59 8.68 13.18
C LYS A 66 -10.77 7.86 14.19
N ARG A 67 -9.44 7.95 14.15
CA ARG A 67 -8.56 7.31 15.14
C ARG A 67 -8.63 8.03 16.48
N LEU A 68 -8.63 9.36 16.47
CA LEU A 68 -8.75 10.19 17.67
C LEU A 68 -10.10 9.92 18.36
N GLU A 69 -11.20 9.91 17.60
CA GLU A 69 -12.54 9.67 18.13
C GLU A 69 -12.69 8.28 18.77
N LYS A 70 -12.10 7.24 18.18
CA LYS A 70 -12.06 5.89 18.77
C LYS A 70 -11.26 5.85 20.07
N LEU A 71 -10.11 6.54 20.11
CA LEU A 71 -9.27 6.59 21.31
C LEU A 71 -9.95 7.37 22.45
N GLU A 72 -10.57 8.50 22.15
CA GLU A 72 -11.34 9.28 23.11
C GLU A 72 -12.51 8.48 23.69
N LYS A 73 -13.24 7.74 22.84
CA LYS A 73 -14.31 6.84 23.29
C LYS A 73 -13.76 5.71 24.18
N ALA A 74 -12.65 5.08 23.80
CA ALA A 74 -12.02 4.03 24.61
C ALA A 74 -11.50 4.54 25.97
N MET A 75 -10.99 5.77 26.03
CA MET A 75 -10.55 6.39 27.29
C MET A 75 -11.72 6.77 28.20
N LYS A 76 -12.84 7.27 27.64
CA LYS A 76 -14.05 7.58 28.44
C LYS A 76 -14.68 6.34 29.07
N VAL A 77 -14.65 5.19 28.38
CA VAL A 77 -15.19 3.91 28.89
C VAL A 77 -14.34 3.33 30.03
N LYS A 78 -13.05 3.69 30.12
CA LYS A 78 -12.14 3.20 31.19
C LYS A 78 -12.15 4.07 32.46
N ALA A 79 -12.77 5.25 32.40
CA ALA A 79 -12.78 6.23 33.48
C ALA A 79 -14.16 6.38 34.17
N GLY A 80 -15.15 5.56 33.79
CA GLY A 80 -16.43 5.40 34.47
C GLY A 80 -16.61 3.96 34.94
#